data_AF-A0A536Q0Q8-F1
#
_entry.id   AF-A0A536Q0Q8-F1
#
_cell.length_a   1.000
_cell.length_b   1.000
_cell.length_c   1.000
_cell.angle_alpha   90.00
_cell.angle_beta   90.00
_cell.angle_gamma   90.00
#
_symmetry.space_group_name_H-M   'P 1'
#
loop_
_entity.id
_entity.type
_entity.pdbx_description
1 polymer ?
#
loop_
_entity_poly.entity_id
_entity_poly.type
_entity_poly.pdbx_seq_one_letter_code
_entity_poly.pdbx_strand_id
1 'polypeptide(L)' 'MTNSSGAGYGGVCVTIGPPIRCATTTAANGTYYVSLDSAPAGLAWDVRFLVGGVVKVERLGVVVSGPVTINATIP' A
#
# COMPACT_ATOMS: atom_id res chain seq x y z
N MET A 1 -8.59 -1.83 -0.06
CA MET A 1 -8.07 -2.99 0.70
C MET A 1 -9.24 -3.75 1.28
N THR A 2 -9.29 -5.06 1.08
CA THR A 2 -10.39 -5.89 1.58
C THR A 2 -9.87 -7.09 2.37
N ASN A 3 -10.73 -7.71 3.17
CA ASN A 3 -10.49 -9.04 3.72
C ASN A 3 -10.97 -10.12 2.73
N SER A 4 -10.81 -11.39 3.10
CA SER A 4 -11.26 -12.55 2.32
C SER A 4 -12.77 -12.63 2.09
N SER A 5 -13.60 -11.93 2.88
CA SER A 5 -15.05 -11.81 2.63
C SER A 5 -15.43 -10.61 1.75
N GLY A 6 -14.45 -9.83 1.26
CA GLY A 6 -14.66 -8.66 0.42
C GLY A 6 -15.01 -7.38 1.17
N ALA A 7 -15.08 -7.41 2.50
CA ALA A 7 -15.31 -6.21 3.32
C ALA A 7 -14.02 -5.37 3.42
N GLY A 8 -14.17 -4.05 3.59
CA GLY A 8 -13.04 -3.13 3.79
C GLY A 8 -12.17 -3.53 4.98
N TYR A 9 -10.84 -3.52 4.81
CA TYR A 9 -9.89 -3.88 5.87
C TYR A 9 -9.12 -2.64 6.36
N GLY A 10 -9.45 -2.17 7.57
CA GLY A 10 -8.78 -1.05 8.23
C GLY A 10 -7.54 -1.42 9.03
N GLY A 11 -6.68 -0.44 9.32
CA GLY A 11 -5.50 -0.64 10.17
C GLY A 11 -4.30 -1.31 9.48
N VAL A 12 -4.34 -1.47 8.15
CA VAL A 12 -3.22 -2.03 7.38
C VAL A 12 -2.19 -0.94 7.14
N CYS A 13 -0.95 -1.19 7.52
CA CYS A 13 0.16 -0.30 7.23
C CYS A 13 0.62 -0.47 5.78
N VAL A 14 0.60 0.61 5.00
CA VAL A 14 1.09 0.64 3.62
C VAL A 14 2.47 1.29 3.62
N THR A 15 3.47 0.60 3.07
CA THR A 15 4.86 1.06 3.01
C THR A 15 5.29 1.27 1.57
N ILE A 16 6.14 2.26 1.30
CA ILE A 16 6.71 2.53 -0.03
C ILE A 16 8.24 2.66 0.10
N GLY A 17 8.95 1.88 -0.71
CA GLY A 17 10.41 1.97 -0.87
C GLY A 17 11.24 1.46 0.31
N PRO A 18 12.59 1.50 0.19
CA PRO A 18 13.52 1.46 1.30
C PRO A 18 13.83 2.89 1.82
N PRO A 19 13.95 3.11 3.15
CA PRO A 19 13.65 2.17 4.22
C PRO A 19 12.14 1.92 4.35
N ILE A 20 11.77 0.68 4.68
CA ILE A 20 10.36 0.26 4.86
C ILE A 20 9.81 0.94 6.12
N ARG A 21 9.10 2.05 5.94
CA ARG A 21 8.35 2.73 7.00
C ARG A 21 6.88 2.82 6.62
N CYS A 22 6.02 2.90 7.62
CA CYS A 22 4.59 3.10 7.40
C CYS A 22 4.37 4.48 6.78
N ALA A 23 3.94 4.52 5.52
CA ALA A 23 3.62 5.75 4.83
C ALA A 23 2.20 6.21 5.17
N THR A 24 1.27 5.26 5.27
CA THR A 24 -0.12 5.51 5.67
C THR A 24 -0.76 4.24 6.21
N THR A 25 -1.92 4.40 6.85
CA THR A 25 -2.73 3.29 7.36
C THR A 25 -4.09 3.30 6.68
N THR A 26 -4.62 2.12 6.32
CA THR A 26 -5.96 2.05 5.75
C THR A 26 -7.04 2.50 6.74
N ALA A 27 -8.00 3.30 6.24
CA ALA A 27 -9.21 3.65 6.96
C ALA A 27 -10.09 2.43 7.20
N ALA A 28 -11.12 2.55 8.05
CA ALA A 28 -12.01 1.43 8.40
C ALA A 28 -12.69 0.78 7.18
N ASN A 29 -12.98 1.55 6.14
CA ASN A 29 -13.53 1.06 4.86
C ASN A 29 -12.46 0.50 3.90
N GLY A 30 -11.21 0.40 4.33
CA GLY A 30 -10.10 -0.15 3.56
C GLY A 30 -9.50 0.78 2.50
N THR A 31 -9.89 2.05 2.46
CA THR A 31 -9.25 3.04 1.58
C THR A 31 -7.97 3.58 2.20
N TYR A 32 -7.06 4.06 1.36
CA TYR A 32 -5.84 4.74 1.77
C TYR A 32 -5.38 5.67 0.64
N TYR A 33 -4.54 6.64 0.97
CA TYR A 33 -3.92 7.52 0.01
C TYR A 33 -2.46 7.75 0.40
N VAL A 34 -1.57 7.72 -0.58
CA VAL A 34 -0.18 8.13 -0.41
C VAL A 34 0.15 9.13 -1.51
N SER A 35 0.57 10.34 -1.11
CA SER A 35 1.14 11.30 -2.05
C SER A 35 2.63 11.03 -2.21
N LEU A 36 3.09 11.04 -3.46
CA LEU A 36 4.50 11.01 -3.84
C LEU A 36 4.90 12.34 -4.49
N ASP A 37 4.27 13.45 -4.10
CA ASP A 37 4.62 14.77 -4.60
C ASP A 37 6.13 15.02 -4.47
N SER A 38 6.75 15.49 -5.55
CA SER A 38 8.21 15.67 -5.73
C SER A 38 9.03 14.39 -5.99
N ALA A 39 8.42 13.20 -6.04
CA ALA A 39 9.11 12.00 -6.52
C ALA A 39 9.27 12.05 -8.05
N PRO A 40 10.44 11.68 -8.60
CA PRO A 40 10.61 11.55 -10.05
C PRO A 40 9.65 10.51 -10.64
N ALA A 41 9.03 10.84 -11.78
CA ALA A 41 8.15 9.92 -12.49
C ALA A 41 8.94 8.74 -13.08
N GLY A 42 8.28 7.59 -13.20
CA GLY A 42 8.85 6.38 -13.82
C GLY A 42 9.75 5.56 -12.90
N LEU A 43 9.86 5.93 -11.62
CA LEU A 43 10.56 5.12 -10.63
C LEU A 43 9.74 3.88 -10.25
N ALA A 44 10.43 2.77 -10.06
CA ALA A 44 9.87 1.53 -9.56
C ALA A 44 9.94 1.51 -8.03
N TRP A 45 8.84 1.12 -7.39
CA TRP A 45 8.72 1.09 -5.92
C TRP A 45 8.21 -0.25 -5.42
N ASP A 46 8.79 -0.72 -4.33
CA ASP A 46 8.23 -1.82 -3.58
C ASP A 46 7.13 -1.30 -2.65
N VAL A 47 5.91 -1.81 -2.84
CA VAL A 47 4.75 -1.52 -2.00
C VAL A 47 4.41 -2.76 -1.18
N ARG A 48 4.37 -2.61 0.14
CA ARG A 48 4.01 -3.70 1.06
C ARG A 48 2.86 -3.30 1.96
N PHE A 49 2.05 -4.29 2.31
CA PHE A 49 0.89 -4.15 3.18
C PHE A 49 1.11 -5.02 4.42
N LEU A 50 1.28 -4.36 5.57
CA LEU A 50 1.63 -5.00 6.84
C LEU A 50 0.46 -4.95 7.81
N VAL A 51 0.23 -6.07 8.49
CA VAL A 51 -0.73 -6.17 9.61
C VAL A 51 0.03 -6.64 10.84
N GLY A 52 0.01 -5.85 11.91
CA GLY A 52 0.79 -6.15 13.13
C GLY A 52 2.30 -6.25 12.88
N GLY A 53 2.83 -5.52 11.89
CA GLY A 53 4.25 -5.57 11.51
C GLY A 53 4.65 -6.70 10.56
N VAL A 54 3.73 -7.61 10.23
CA VAL A 54 3.98 -8.74 9.32
C VAL A 54 3.49 -8.40 7.91
N VAL A 55 4.34 -8.59 6.90
CA VAL A 55 3.96 -8.43 5.49
C VAL A 55 2.91 -9.49 5.14
N LYS A 56 1.73 -9.04 4.72
CA LYS A 56 0.64 -9.92 4.26
C LYS A 56 0.51 -9.93 2.74
N VAL A 57 0.81 -8.81 2.11
CA VAL A 57 0.80 -8.66 0.65
C VAL A 57 1.96 -7.75 0.25
N GLU A 58 2.60 -8.07 -0.87
CA GLU A 58 3.58 -7.20 -1.51
C GLU A 58 3.36 -7.06 -3.02
N ARG A 59 3.82 -5.92 -3.54
CA ARG A 59 3.87 -5.57 -4.96
C ARG A 59 5.25 -4.95 -5.18
N LEU A 60 6.14 -5.69 -5.81
CA LEU A 60 7.51 -5.26 -6.05
C LEU A 60 7.61 -4.54 -7.39
N GLY A 61 8.48 -3.53 -7.47
CA GLY A 61 8.76 -2.83 -8.72
C GLY A 61 7.55 -2.12 -9.35
N VAL A 62 6.61 -1.61 -8.55
CA VAL A 62 5.47 -0.83 -9.04
C VAL A 62 5.98 0.48 -9.65
N VAL A 63 5.86 0.61 -10.97
CA VAL A 63 6.25 1.84 -11.67
C VAL A 63 5.19 2.91 -11.43
N VAL A 64 5.61 4.05 -10.88
CA VAL A 64 4.73 5.20 -10.63
C VAL A 64 5.07 6.33 -11.59
N SER A 65 4.23 6.54 -12.60
CA SER A 65 4.31 7.65 -13.56
C SER A 65 3.13 8.61 -13.47
N GLY A 66 2.25 8.42 -12.48
CA GLY A 66 1.03 9.19 -12.24
C GLY A 66 0.20 8.56 -11.11
N PRO A 67 -1.09 8.92 -10.95
CA PRO A 67 -1.97 8.24 -10.00
C PRO A 67 -2.08 6.74 -10.29
N VAL A 68 -1.74 5.89 -9.32
CA VAL A 68 -1.82 4.43 -9.43
C VAL A 68 -2.80 3.89 -8.39
N THR A 69 -3.73 3.05 -8.83
CA THR A 69 -4.62 2.30 -7.93
C THR A 69 -4.05 0.91 -7.68
N ILE A 70 -3.84 0.57 -6.40
CA ILE A 70 -3.43 -0.78 -6.00
C ILE A 70 -4.54 -1.40 -5.16
N ASN A 71 -5.16 -2.44 -5.70
CA ASN A 71 -6.13 -3.26 -4.98
C ASN A 71 -5.42 -4.49 -4.40
N ALA A 72 -5.71 -4.78 -3.13
CA ALA A 72 -5.20 -5.96 -2.45
C ALA A 72 -6.19 -6.48 -1.40
N THR A 73 -6.12 -7.79 -1.19
CA THR A 73 -6.93 -8.55 -0.24
C THR A 73 -6.01 -9.14 0.82
N ILE A 74 -6.31 -8.88 2.10
CA ILE A 74 -5.67 -9.54 3.24
C ILE A 74 -6.35 -10.90 3.44
N PRO A 75 -5.59 -12.02 3.43
CA PRO A 75 -6.14 -13.36 3.68
C PRO A 75 -6.86 -13.46 5.02
#